data_AF-A0A0H2X9V9-F1
#
_entry.id   AF-A0A0H2X9V9-F1
#
_cell.length_a   1.000
_cell.length_b   1.000
_cell.length_c   1.000
_cell.angle_alpha   90.00
_cell.angle_beta   90.00
_cell.angle_gamma   90.00
#
_symmetry.space_group_name_H-M   'P 1'
#
loop_
_entity.id
_entity.type
_entity.pdbx_description
1 polymer ?
#
loop_
_entity_poly.entity_id
_entity_poly.type
_entity_poly.pdbx_seq_one_letter_code
_entity_poly.pdbx_strand_id
1 'polypeptide(L)'
;MREHDLSALHTRLKYLHQTVCCNNALTEACKLGFLDGVKALLERASSHWSVKEALYVAASNGHTRVVLYLLREKAAEIIDPRPHEFYKVAKVACNETAKAMVRFAVFKWEDRLRFLPLWLIITCKIGCVHLTKSLLKKIIDFDTNIPLCSALDGDHWECASLIWTRVSENHRETIKKMAKERSDQRISQMEAWVEMKALQQEIIVKKFPVKAGRRV
;
A
#
# COMPACT_ATOMS: atom_id res chain seq x y z
N MET A 1 -21.92 -14.23 15.47
CA MET A 1 -21.91 -15.48 16.25
C MET A 1 -21.67 -16.65 15.31
N ARG A 2 -20.47 -17.23 15.37
CA ARG A 2 -20.21 -18.67 15.45
C ARG A 2 -18.70 -18.86 15.59
N GLU A 3 -18.22 -18.59 16.80
CA GLU A 3 -16.94 -19.06 17.34
C GLU A 3 -17.03 -20.58 17.54
N HIS A 4 -17.29 -21.34 16.47
CA HIS A 4 -17.22 -22.79 16.56
C HIS A 4 -15.76 -23.22 16.52
N ASP A 5 -15.25 -23.57 17.70
CA ASP A 5 -14.13 -24.46 17.98
C ASP A 5 -12.84 -24.21 17.19
N LEU A 6 -12.22 -23.06 17.47
CA LEU A 6 -10.81 -22.80 17.12
C LEU A 6 -9.85 -23.87 17.69
N SER A 7 -10.22 -24.54 18.79
CA SER A 7 -9.48 -25.66 19.40
C SER A 7 -9.57 -26.95 18.58
N ALA A 8 -10.72 -27.24 17.96
CA ALA A 8 -10.91 -28.41 17.10
C ALA A 8 -10.10 -28.29 15.81
N LEU A 9 -9.98 -27.06 15.29
CA LEU A 9 -9.14 -26.76 14.13
C LEU A 9 -7.65 -26.94 14.47
N HIS A 10 -7.20 -26.41 15.62
CA HIS A 10 -5.84 -26.64 16.14
C HIS A 10 -5.50 -28.13 16.31
N THR A 11 -6.45 -28.93 16.80
CA THR A 11 -6.28 -30.37 17.00
C THR A 11 -6.22 -31.12 15.67
N ARG A 12 -7.07 -30.77 14.69
CA ARG A 12 -7.02 -31.35 13.33
C ARG A 12 -5.75 -31.00 12.56
N LEU A 13 -5.18 -29.80 12.78
CA LEU A 13 -3.91 -29.38 12.16
C LEU A 13 -2.72 -30.25 12.59
N LYS A 14 -2.75 -30.83 13.79
CA LYS A 14 -1.70 -31.72 14.31
C LYS A 14 -1.60 -33.06 13.55
N TYR A 15 -2.66 -33.51 12.87
CA TYR A 15 -2.78 -34.85 12.30
C TYR A 15 -2.93 -34.90 10.76
N LEU A 16 -2.76 -33.79 10.02
CA LEU A 16 -2.89 -33.77 8.55
C LEU A 16 -1.64 -34.35 7.84
N HIS A 17 -1.87 -35.21 6.84
CA HIS A 17 -0.83 -35.87 6.01
C HIS A 17 -0.08 -34.85 5.13
N GLN A 18 1.22 -35.07 4.96
CA GLN A 18 2.26 -34.03 5.10
C GLN A 18 2.49 -33.05 3.93
N THR A 19 1.67 -32.98 2.88
CA THR A 19 1.91 -32.04 1.76
C THR A 19 0.65 -31.40 1.17
N VAL A 20 -0.26 -32.19 0.59
CA VAL A 20 -1.44 -31.66 -0.11
C VAL A 20 -2.47 -31.06 0.86
N CYS A 21 -2.65 -31.70 2.01
CA CYS A 21 -3.57 -31.24 3.05
C CYS A 21 -3.10 -29.95 3.73
N CYS A 22 -1.79 -29.77 3.88
CA CYS A 22 -1.20 -28.58 4.52
C CYS A 22 -1.38 -27.33 3.67
N ASN A 23 -1.31 -27.44 2.34
CA ASN A 23 -1.52 -26.31 1.43
C ASN A 23 -2.95 -25.78 1.49
N ASN A 24 -3.95 -26.66 1.43
CA ASN A 24 -5.36 -26.27 1.53
C ASN A 24 -5.69 -25.71 2.91
N ALA A 25 -5.13 -26.32 3.97
CA ALA A 25 -5.28 -25.83 5.33
C ALA A 25 -4.67 -24.43 5.52
N LEU A 26 -3.51 -24.15 4.91
CA LEU A 26 -2.86 -22.84 4.98
C LEU A 26 -3.71 -21.77 4.31
N THR A 27 -4.24 -22.05 3.12
CA THR A 27 -5.13 -21.13 2.41
C THR A 27 -6.41 -20.85 3.20
N GLU A 28 -7.02 -21.87 3.81
CA GLU A 28 -8.24 -21.68 4.61
C GLU A 28 -7.94 -20.90 5.91
N ALA A 29 -6.81 -21.17 6.57
CA ALA A 29 -6.37 -20.37 7.72
C ALA A 29 -6.14 -18.90 7.35
N CYS A 30 -5.56 -18.65 6.17
CA CYS A 30 -5.36 -17.31 5.62
C CYS A 30 -6.67 -16.61 5.28
N LYS A 31 -7.65 -17.34 4.74
CA LYS A 31 -9.00 -16.85 4.46
C LYS A 31 -9.74 -16.44 5.74
N LEU A 32 -9.59 -17.22 6.80
CA LEU A 32 -10.18 -16.95 8.12
C LEU A 32 -9.42 -15.90 8.94
N GLY A 33 -8.20 -15.55 8.54
CA GLY A 33 -7.34 -14.63 9.30
C GLY A 33 -6.72 -15.26 10.56
N PHE A 34 -6.68 -16.60 10.63
CA PHE A 34 -6.22 -17.33 11.80
C PHE A 34 -4.68 -17.38 11.87
N LEU A 35 -4.08 -16.32 12.43
CA LEU A 35 -2.64 -16.11 12.48
C LEU A 35 -1.87 -17.29 13.11
N ASP A 36 -2.35 -17.85 14.22
CA ASP A 36 -1.61 -18.91 14.91
C ASP A 36 -1.69 -20.25 14.16
N GLY A 37 -2.79 -20.51 13.45
CA GLY A 37 -2.86 -21.62 12.50
C GLY A 37 -1.90 -21.43 11.32
N VAL A 38 -1.82 -20.20 10.79
CA VAL A 38 -0.87 -19.86 9.72
C VAL A 38 0.57 -20.10 10.17
N LYS A 39 0.96 -19.69 11.39
CA LYS A 39 2.30 -19.96 11.95
C LYS A 39 2.62 -21.46 11.96
N ALA A 40 1.72 -22.26 12.55
CA ALA A 40 1.90 -23.70 12.69
C ALA A 40 1.94 -24.44 11.33
N LEU A 41 1.22 -23.92 10.34
CA LEU A 41 1.13 -24.50 9.00
C LEU A 41 2.27 -24.06 8.09
N LEU A 42 2.79 -22.84 8.26
CA LEU A 42 3.83 -22.28 7.38
C LEU A 42 5.13 -23.08 7.46
N GLU A 43 5.48 -23.60 8.63
CA GLU A 43 6.65 -24.48 8.82
C GLU A 43 6.50 -25.83 8.09
N ARG A 44 5.27 -26.23 7.78
CA ARG A 44 4.94 -27.53 7.15
C ARG A 44 4.53 -27.40 5.69
N ALA A 45 4.28 -26.18 5.21
CA ALA A 45 3.93 -25.90 3.83
C ALA A 45 5.18 -25.98 2.96
N SER A 46 5.20 -26.94 2.03
CA SER A 46 6.40 -27.31 1.26
C SER A 46 6.53 -26.62 -0.09
N SER A 47 5.53 -25.87 -0.55
CA SER A 47 5.51 -25.29 -1.90
C SER A 47 5.40 -23.76 -1.90
N HIS A 48 6.30 -23.10 -2.63
CA HIS A 48 6.23 -21.64 -2.87
C HIS A 48 4.89 -21.21 -3.48
N TRP A 49 4.30 -22.05 -4.33
CA TRP A 49 3.02 -21.75 -4.99
C TRP A 49 1.86 -21.64 -3.99
N SER A 50 1.79 -22.56 -3.01
CA SER A 50 0.71 -22.55 -2.03
C SER A 50 0.80 -21.35 -1.10
N VAL A 51 2.00 -20.94 -0.72
CA VAL A 51 2.19 -19.75 0.12
C VAL A 51 1.87 -18.46 -0.65
N LYS A 52 2.15 -18.41 -1.96
CA LYS A 52 1.72 -17.29 -2.82
C LYS A 52 0.20 -17.19 -2.90
N GLU A 53 -0.49 -18.31 -3.14
CA GLU A 53 -1.95 -18.34 -3.17
C GLU A 53 -2.55 -17.94 -1.81
N ALA A 54 -2.01 -18.47 -0.72
CA ALA A 54 -2.43 -18.13 0.63
C ALA A 54 -2.26 -16.63 0.93
N LEU A 55 -1.18 -16.01 0.44
CA LEU A 55 -0.97 -14.57 0.55
C LEU A 55 -2.02 -13.76 -0.22
N TYR A 56 -2.35 -14.18 -1.45
CA TYR A 56 -3.42 -13.56 -2.24
C TYR A 56 -4.76 -13.61 -1.50
N VAL A 57 -5.09 -14.76 -0.92
CA VAL A 57 -6.33 -14.96 -0.16
C VAL A 57 -6.34 -14.14 1.14
N ALA A 58 -5.24 -14.08 1.88
CA ALA A 58 -5.16 -13.23 3.06
C ALA A 58 -5.31 -11.74 2.71
N ALA A 59 -4.68 -11.32 1.60
CA ALA A 59 -4.74 -9.94 1.12
C ALA A 59 -6.15 -9.54 0.69
N SER A 60 -6.83 -10.37 -0.11
CA SER A 60 -8.20 -10.10 -0.59
C SER A 60 -9.23 -10.05 0.54
N ASN A 61 -9.03 -10.82 1.61
CA ASN A 61 -9.86 -10.76 2.82
C ASN A 61 -9.44 -9.66 3.81
N GLY A 62 -8.38 -8.90 3.53
CA GLY A 62 -7.94 -7.77 4.36
C GLY A 62 -7.27 -8.16 5.67
N HIS A 63 -6.78 -9.40 5.81
CA HIS A 63 -6.14 -9.90 7.03
C HIS A 63 -4.69 -9.40 7.16
N THR A 64 -4.53 -8.10 7.41
CA THR A 64 -3.22 -7.40 7.40
C THR A 64 -2.16 -8.10 8.25
N ARG A 65 -2.52 -8.60 9.43
CA ARG A 65 -1.58 -9.28 10.34
C ARG A 65 -1.02 -10.57 9.74
N VAL A 66 -1.87 -11.36 9.07
CA VAL A 66 -1.49 -12.60 8.39
C VAL A 66 -0.62 -12.28 7.18
N VAL A 67 -1.03 -11.31 6.36
CA VAL A 67 -0.27 -10.85 5.19
C VAL A 67 1.15 -10.41 5.57
N LEU A 68 1.28 -9.57 6.60
CA LEU A 68 2.58 -9.10 7.06
C LEU A 68 3.44 -10.23 7.65
N TYR A 69 2.83 -11.21 8.31
CA TYR A 69 3.55 -12.38 8.81
C TYR A 69 4.12 -13.21 7.64
N LEU A 70 3.30 -13.55 6.64
CA LEU A 70 3.74 -14.29 5.46
C LEU A 70 4.86 -13.56 4.70
N LEU A 71 4.75 -12.24 4.56
CA LEU A 71 5.79 -11.41 3.95
C LEU A 71 7.09 -11.37 4.78
N ARG A 72 7.01 -11.40 6.11
CA ARG A 72 8.21 -11.42 6.95
C ARG A 72 8.99 -12.71 6.77
N GLU A 73 8.31 -13.84 6.95
CA GLU A 73 8.92 -15.16 6.94
C GLU A 73 9.39 -15.58 5.55
N LYS A 74 8.63 -15.25 4.51
CA LYS A 74 8.78 -15.88 3.20
C LYS A 74 8.80 -14.90 2.01
N ALA A 75 8.89 -13.58 2.21
CA ALA A 75 8.83 -12.62 1.09
C ALA A 75 9.85 -12.88 -0.04
N ALA A 76 11.09 -13.24 0.28
CA ALA A 76 12.13 -13.49 -0.74
C ALA A 76 11.83 -14.73 -1.59
N GLU A 77 11.04 -15.66 -1.06
CA GLU A 77 10.64 -16.91 -1.69
C GLU A 77 9.32 -16.78 -2.47
N ILE A 78 8.41 -15.91 -2.02
CA ILE A 78 7.03 -15.83 -2.55
C ILE A 78 6.86 -14.73 -3.60
N ILE A 79 7.49 -13.57 -3.37
CA ILE A 79 7.29 -12.40 -4.21
C ILE A 79 8.63 -11.93 -4.74
N ASP A 80 8.68 -11.81 -6.06
CA ASP A 80 9.77 -11.13 -6.73
C ASP A 80 9.88 -9.69 -6.18
N PRO A 81 11.07 -9.26 -5.73
CA PRO A 81 11.28 -7.92 -5.19
C PRO A 81 11.04 -6.79 -6.22
N ARG A 82 10.77 -7.13 -7.49
CA ARG A 82 10.32 -6.17 -8.50
C ARG A 82 8.97 -5.55 -8.10
N PRO A 83 8.88 -4.21 -8.09
CA PRO A 83 7.67 -3.50 -7.62
C PRO A 83 6.38 -3.90 -8.36
N HIS A 84 6.48 -4.21 -9.66
CA HIS A 84 5.33 -4.64 -10.47
C HIS A 84 4.71 -5.95 -9.97
N GLU A 85 5.52 -6.95 -9.64
CA GLU A 85 5.01 -8.24 -9.14
C GLU A 85 4.42 -8.08 -7.74
N PHE A 86 5.03 -7.26 -6.89
CA PHE A 86 4.48 -6.92 -5.59
C PHE A 86 3.13 -6.19 -5.69
N TYR A 87 3.01 -5.26 -6.63
CA TYR A 87 1.78 -4.49 -6.83
C TYR A 87 0.59 -5.36 -7.23
N LYS A 88 0.80 -6.46 -7.97
CA LYS A 88 -0.29 -7.40 -8.32
C LYS A 88 -0.99 -7.97 -7.08
N VAL A 89 -0.23 -8.25 -6.03
CA VAL A 89 -0.78 -8.74 -4.75
C VAL A 89 -1.39 -7.59 -3.95
N ALA A 90 -0.72 -6.43 -3.91
CA ALA A 90 -1.23 -5.27 -3.18
C ALA A 90 -2.55 -4.74 -3.77
N LYS A 91 -2.76 -4.84 -5.09
CA LYS A 91 -3.97 -4.35 -5.78
C LYS A 91 -5.24 -5.10 -5.36
N VAL A 92 -5.15 -6.39 -5.04
CA VAL A 92 -6.32 -7.17 -4.59
C VAL A 92 -6.65 -6.94 -3.12
N ALA A 93 -5.74 -6.30 -2.38
CA ALA A 93 -5.91 -6.08 -0.96
C ALA A 93 -6.80 -4.87 -0.67
N CYS A 94 -7.43 -4.86 0.51
CA CYS A 94 -8.05 -3.63 1.00
C CYS A 94 -7.00 -2.50 1.16
N ASN A 95 -7.42 -1.24 1.08
CA ASN A 95 -6.52 -0.08 1.08
C ASN A 95 -5.50 -0.07 2.23
N GLU A 96 -5.92 -0.40 3.45
CA GLU A 96 -5.02 -0.40 4.61
C GLU A 96 -3.99 -1.55 4.55
N THR A 97 -4.42 -2.73 4.07
CA THR A 97 -3.50 -3.84 3.85
C THR A 97 -2.52 -3.52 2.71
N ALA A 98 -2.99 -2.96 1.60
CA ALA A 98 -2.14 -2.54 0.48
C ALA A 98 -1.08 -1.52 0.93
N LYS A 99 -1.49 -0.50 1.71
CA LYS A 99 -0.55 0.48 2.31
C LYS A 99 0.47 -0.21 3.21
N ALA A 100 0.04 -1.10 4.11
CA ALA A 100 0.93 -1.82 5.02
C ALA A 100 1.94 -2.70 4.27
N MET A 101 1.48 -3.41 3.23
CA MET A 101 2.29 -4.24 2.35
C MET A 101 3.38 -3.40 1.66
N VAL A 102 3.00 -2.28 1.03
CA VAL A 102 3.98 -1.42 0.32
C VAL A 102 4.96 -0.78 1.30
N ARG A 103 4.51 -0.38 2.50
CA ARG A 103 5.43 0.09 3.56
C ARG A 103 6.46 -0.96 3.92
N PHE A 104 6.03 -2.21 4.09
CA PHE A 104 6.93 -3.32 4.37
C PHE A 104 7.93 -3.55 3.23
N ALA A 105 7.45 -3.57 1.98
CA ALA A 105 8.29 -3.82 0.81
C ALA A 105 9.31 -2.72 0.57
N VAL A 106 8.89 -1.45 0.64
CA VAL A 106 9.78 -0.29 0.47
C VAL A 106 10.86 -0.31 1.54
N PHE A 107 10.53 -0.61 2.81
CA PHE A 107 11.50 -0.68 3.89
C PHE A 107 12.45 -1.89 3.75
N LYS A 108 11.93 -3.07 3.40
CA LYS A 108 12.72 -4.30 3.27
C LYS A 108 13.65 -4.30 2.05
N TRP A 109 13.28 -3.59 1.00
CA TRP A 109 14.05 -3.53 -0.25
C TRP A 109 14.54 -2.12 -0.58
N GLU A 110 14.61 -1.25 0.43
CA GLU A 110 14.93 0.17 0.29
C GLU A 110 16.29 0.42 -0.38
N ASP A 111 17.25 -0.46 -0.09
CA ASP A 111 18.63 -0.39 -0.60
C ASP A 111 18.72 -0.50 -2.13
N ARG A 112 17.63 -0.90 -2.81
CA ARG A 112 17.57 -1.03 -4.26
C ARG A 112 17.13 0.29 -4.90
N LEU A 113 18.02 1.29 -4.89
CA LEU A 113 17.79 2.63 -5.45
C LEU A 113 17.16 2.63 -6.86
N ARG A 114 17.55 1.66 -7.70
CA ARG A 114 17.04 1.50 -9.08
C ARG A 114 15.52 1.38 -9.21
N PHE A 115 14.83 0.98 -8.14
CA PHE A 115 13.38 0.77 -8.15
C PHE A 115 12.60 1.90 -7.49
N LEU A 116 13.25 2.93 -6.93
CA LEU A 116 12.56 4.02 -6.23
C LEU A 116 11.51 4.75 -7.09
N PRO A 117 11.75 5.08 -8.38
CA PRO A 117 10.71 5.69 -9.22
C PRO A 117 9.49 4.78 -9.42
N LEU A 118 9.69 3.47 -9.53
CA LEU A 118 8.59 2.50 -9.66
C LEU A 118 7.80 2.36 -8.35
N TRP A 119 8.49 2.36 -7.21
CA TRP A 119 7.84 2.42 -5.90
C TRP A 119 7.04 3.71 -5.71
N LEU A 120 7.55 4.85 -6.20
CA LEU A 120 6.83 6.12 -6.17
C LEU A 120 5.49 6.00 -6.94
N ILE A 121 5.52 5.46 -8.16
CA ILE A 121 4.31 5.21 -8.96
C ILE A 121 3.31 4.35 -8.17
N ILE A 122 3.76 3.25 -7.55
CA ILE A 122 2.89 2.36 -6.77
C ILE A 122 2.32 3.04 -5.52
N THR A 123 3.13 3.81 -4.79
CA THR A 123 2.64 4.57 -3.63
C THR A 123 1.59 5.59 -4.02
N CYS A 124 1.68 6.17 -5.23
CA CYS A 124 0.69 7.06 -5.78
C CYS A 124 -0.59 6.34 -6.18
N LYS A 125 -0.52 5.17 -6.84
CA LYS A 125 -1.69 4.34 -7.17
C LYS A 125 -2.48 3.86 -5.96
N ILE A 126 -1.83 3.69 -4.81
CA ILE A 126 -2.44 3.22 -3.55
C ILE A 126 -2.84 4.40 -2.64
N GLY A 127 -2.35 5.61 -2.93
CA GLY A 127 -2.60 6.79 -2.08
C GLY A 127 -1.81 6.79 -0.78
N CYS A 128 -0.60 6.21 -0.74
CA CYS A 128 0.23 6.15 0.45
C CYS A 128 1.05 7.45 0.67
N VAL A 129 0.38 8.52 1.07
CA VAL A 129 0.95 9.89 1.22
C VAL A 129 2.28 9.92 2.00
N HIS A 130 2.36 9.18 3.11
CA HIS A 130 3.55 9.18 3.97
C HIS A 130 4.78 8.62 3.25
N LEU A 131 4.63 7.50 2.52
CA LEU A 131 5.72 6.93 1.74
C LEU A 131 6.05 7.80 0.53
N THR A 132 5.04 8.34 -0.16
CA THR A 132 5.24 9.27 -1.28
C THR A 132 6.15 10.43 -0.86
N LYS A 133 5.89 11.05 0.30
CA LYS A 133 6.77 12.10 0.85
C LYS A 133 8.19 11.62 1.12
N SER A 134 8.35 10.43 1.69
CA SER A 134 9.67 9.86 1.99
C SER A 134 10.48 9.60 0.71
N LEU A 135 9.85 8.98 -0.29
CA LEU A 135 10.46 8.67 -1.57
C LEU A 135 10.82 9.93 -2.35
N LEU A 136 9.94 10.94 -2.40
CA LEU A 136 10.22 12.21 -3.07
C LEU A 136 11.43 12.96 -2.48
N LYS A 137 11.79 12.74 -1.20
CA LYS A 137 13.00 13.30 -0.60
C LYS A 137 14.28 12.59 -1.09
N LYS A 138 14.18 11.31 -1.43
CA LYS A 138 15.31 10.48 -1.86
C LYS A 138 15.55 10.54 -3.37
N ILE A 139 14.48 10.71 -4.14
CA ILE A 139 14.54 10.77 -5.61
C ILE A 139 14.85 12.21 -6.02
N ILE A 140 15.98 12.40 -6.71
CA ILE A 140 16.43 13.69 -7.22
C ILE A 140 15.74 14.01 -8.55
N ASP A 141 15.74 13.05 -9.49
CA ASP A 141 15.16 13.20 -10.82
C ASP A 141 14.29 11.98 -11.17
N PHE A 142 13.13 12.25 -11.76
CA PHE A 142 12.18 11.25 -12.24
C PHE A 142 11.13 11.89 -13.15
N ASP A 143 10.55 11.10 -14.05
CA ASP A 143 9.39 11.53 -14.84
C ASP A 143 8.18 11.76 -13.92
N THR A 144 7.78 13.01 -13.76
CA THR A 144 6.65 13.41 -12.92
C THR A 144 5.29 13.00 -13.49
N ASN A 145 5.19 12.75 -14.81
CA ASN A 145 3.92 12.50 -15.47
C ASN A 145 3.29 11.18 -15.00
N ILE A 146 4.06 10.09 -14.98
CA ILE A 146 3.53 8.76 -14.67
C ILE A 146 3.02 8.67 -13.22
N PRO A 147 3.79 9.12 -12.19
CA PRO A 147 3.30 9.17 -10.82
C PRO A 147 2.10 10.12 -10.65
N LEU A 148 2.08 11.26 -11.36
CA LEU A 148 0.98 12.23 -11.28
C LEU A 148 -0.32 11.62 -11.83
N CYS A 149 -0.30 11.09 -13.05
CA CYS A 149 -1.44 10.40 -13.64
C CYS A 149 -1.92 9.26 -12.74
N SER A 150 -0.99 8.48 -12.18
CA SER A 150 -1.31 7.39 -11.26
C SER A 150 -2.02 7.83 -9.98
N ALA A 151 -1.68 9.00 -9.44
CA ALA A 151 -2.37 9.56 -8.27
C ALA A 151 -3.76 10.12 -8.66
N LEU A 152 -3.86 10.79 -9.81
CA LEU A 152 -5.11 11.35 -10.31
C LEU A 152 -6.12 10.27 -10.72
N ASP A 153 -5.66 9.15 -11.30
CA ASP A 153 -6.52 8.01 -11.67
C ASP A 153 -7.14 7.33 -10.44
N GLY A 154 -6.52 7.47 -9.25
CA GLY A 154 -6.99 6.91 -7.99
C GLY A 154 -7.64 7.94 -7.05
N ASP A 155 -7.92 9.16 -7.51
CA ASP A 155 -8.44 10.28 -6.70
C ASP A 155 -7.61 10.56 -5.43
N HIS A 156 -6.30 10.30 -5.50
CA HIS A 156 -5.37 10.47 -4.39
C HIS A 156 -4.77 11.89 -4.41
N TRP A 157 -5.63 12.88 -4.13
CA TRP A 157 -5.33 14.32 -4.24
C TRP A 157 -4.09 14.76 -3.45
N GLU A 158 -3.87 14.25 -2.24
CA GLU A 158 -2.65 14.50 -1.48
C GLU A 158 -1.38 14.05 -2.23
N CYS A 159 -1.39 12.85 -2.80
CA CYS A 159 -0.24 12.32 -3.54
C CYS A 159 -0.01 13.13 -4.81
N ALA A 160 -1.10 13.45 -5.53
CA ALA A 160 -1.05 14.25 -6.74
C ALA A 160 -0.49 15.65 -6.46
N SER A 161 -0.96 16.32 -5.40
CA SER A 161 -0.46 17.62 -4.96
C SER A 161 1.04 17.58 -4.63
N LEU A 162 1.53 16.54 -3.93
CA LEU A 162 2.95 16.41 -3.64
C LEU A 162 3.80 16.28 -4.90
N ILE A 163 3.36 15.51 -5.89
CA ILE A 163 4.05 15.41 -7.17
C ILE A 163 3.96 16.72 -7.93
N TRP A 164 2.81 17.38 -7.92
CA TRP A 164 2.58 18.66 -8.57
C TRP A 164 3.59 19.72 -8.13
N THR A 165 3.98 19.74 -6.85
CA THR A 165 5.03 20.65 -6.35
C THR A 165 6.40 20.45 -7.00
N ARG A 166 6.68 19.27 -7.56
CA ARG A 166 7.93 18.95 -8.28
C ARG A 166 7.85 19.18 -9.79
N VAL A 167 6.65 19.36 -10.34
CA VAL A 167 6.47 19.68 -11.76
C VAL A 167 6.93 21.11 -12.02
N SER A 168 7.78 21.31 -13.05
CA SER A 168 8.22 22.63 -13.47
C SER A 168 7.06 23.47 -14.03
N GLU A 169 7.12 24.79 -13.88
CA GLU A 169 5.99 25.66 -14.23
C GLU A 169 5.61 25.55 -15.72
N ASN A 170 6.60 25.54 -16.62
CA ASN A 170 6.37 25.33 -18.06
C ASN A 170 5.66 24.00 -18.35
N HIS A 171 5.98 22.95 -17.59
CA HIS A 171 5.36 21.64 -17.74
C HIS A 171 3.94 21.60 -17.16
N ARG A 172 3.68 22.34 -16.07
CA ARG A 172 2.32 22.49 -15.52
C ARG A 172 1.38 23.14 -16.53
N GLU A 173 1.80 24.21 -17.19
CA GLU A 173 1.00 24.88 -18.23
C GLU A 173 0.67 23.92 -19.38
N THR A 174 1.66 23.14 -19.82
CA THR A 174 1.49 22.12 -20.86
C THR A 174 0.48 21.06 -20.44
N ILE A 175 0.59 20.53 -19.22
CA ILE A 175 -0.35 19.54 -18.69
C ILE A 175 -1.75 20.16 -18.58
N LYS A 176 -1.90 21.39 -18.08
CA LYS A 176 -3.20 22.09 -17.98
C LYS A 176 -3.84 22.27 -19.35
N LYS A 177 -3.06 22.64 -20.37
CA LYS A 177 -3.53 22.75 -21.75
C LYS A 177 -4.04 21.40 -22.27
N MET A 178 -3.24 20.33 -22.11
CA MET A 178 -3.62 18.98 -22.51
C MET A 178 -4.87 18.47 -21.78
N ALA A 179 -4.99 18.76 -20.48
CA ALA A 179 -6.17 18.39 -19.68
C ALA A 179 -7.43 19.10 -20.21
N LYS A 180 -7.32 20.40 -20.53
CA LYS A 180 -8.43 21.17 -21.11
C LYS A 180 -8.84 20.62 -22.48
N GLU A 181 -7.89 20.30 -23.35
CA GLU A 181 -8.15 19.70 -24.68
C GLU A 181 -8.86 18.35 -24.57
N ARG A 182 -8.52 17.56 -23.55
CA ARG A 182 -9.12 16.24 -23.29
C ARG A 182 -10.39 16.30 -22.43
N SER A 183 -10.83 17.48 -22.03
CA SER A 183 -11.91 17.66 -21.03
C SER A 183 -11.66 16.92 -19.71
N ASP A 184 -10.39 16.71 -19.35
CA ASP A 184 -10.00 16.09 -18.09
C ASP A 184 -10.04 17.12 -16.96
N GLN A 185 -10.99 16.92 -16.04
CA GLN A 185 -11.22 17.84 -14.91
C GLN A 185 -10.37 17.51 -13.68
N ARG A 186 -9.61 16.41 -13.68
CA ARG A 186 -8.90 15.91 -12.48
C ARG A 186 -7.90 16.92 -11.93
N ILE A 187 -7.21 17.66 -12.79
CA ILE A 187 -6.25 18.69 -12.35
C ILE A 187 -6.97 19.86 -11.69
N SER A 188 -8.06 20.35 -12.29
CA SER A 188 -8.89 21.40 -11.71
C SER A 188 -9.51 20.97 -10.37
N GLN A 189 -9.96 19.71 -10.27
CA GLN A 189 -10.49 19.14 -9.03
C GLN A 189 -9.41 19.03 -7.95
N MET A 190 -8.20 18.60 -8.32
CA MET A 190 -7.05 18.58 -7.41
C MET A 190 -6.72 19.99 -6.89
N GLU A 191 -6.64 21.00 -7.77
CA GLU A 191 -6.34 22.38 -7.37
C GLU A 191 -7.41 22.93 -6.42
N ALA A 192 -8.69 22.76 -6.76
CA ALA A 192 -9.80 23.16 -5.88
C ALA A 192 -9.74 22.45 -4.52
N TRP A 193 -9.40 21.16 -4.50
CA TRP A 193 -9.23 20.41 -3.25
C TRP A 193 -8.07 20.95 -2.40
N VAL A 194 -6.95 21.33 -3.02
CA VAL A 194 -5.79 21.94 -2.33
C VAL A 194 -6.19 23.28 -1.70
N GLU A 195 -6.92 24.12 -2.44
CA GLU A 195 -7.42 25.41 -1.95
C GLU A 195 -8.38 25.23 -0.76
N MET A 196 -9.34 24.31 -0.86
CA MET A 196 -10.26 23.99 0.23
C MET A 196 -9.51 23.54 1.49
N LYS A 197 -8.47 22.73 1.33
CA LYS A 197 -7.64 22.26 2.44
C LYS A 197 -6.86 23.39 3.11
N ALA A 198 -6.34 24.34 2.33
CA ALA A 198 -5.65 25.52 2.85
C ALA A 198 -6.62 26.40 3.68
N LEU A 199 -7.82 26.66 3.16
CA LEU A 199 -8.87 27.42 3.87
C LEU A 199 -9.29 26.76 5.18
N GLN A 200 -9.44 25.44 5.20
CA GLN A 200 -9.75 24.70 6.42
C GLN A 200 -8.66 24.85 7.48
N GLN A 201 -7.39 24.79 7.09
CA GLN A 201 -6.27 25.01 8.02
C GLN A 201 -6.26 26.43 8.58
N GLU A 202 -6.51 27.45 7.77
CA GLU A 202 -6.62 28.83 8.24
C GLU A 202 -7.77 29.03 9.23
N ILE A 203 -8.94 28.43 8.97
CA ILE A 203 -10.09 28.48 9.88
C ILE A 203 -9.76 27.82 11.23
N ILE A 204 -9.07 26.68 11.22
CA ILE A 204 -8.66 25.98 12.45
C ILE A 204 -7.67 26.84 13.25
N VAL A 205 -6.67 27.44 12.60
CA VAL A 205 -5.70 28.34 13.25
C VAL A 205 -6.39 29.58 13.83
N LYS A 206 -7.37 30.15 13.12
CA LYS A 206 -8.18 31.29 13.61
C LYS A 206 -9.12 30.91 14.75
N LYS A 207 -9.68 29.69 14.76
CA LYS A 207 -10.56 29.19 15.83
C LYS A 207 -9.82 28.77 17.10
N PHE A 208 -8.58 28.31 16.96
CA PHE A 208 -7.72 27.90 18.08
C PHE A 208 -6.38 28.63 18.02
N PRO A 209 -6.33 29.94 18.31
CA PRO A 209 -5.07 30.65 18.40
C PRO A 209 -4.28 30.04 19.56
N VAL A 210 -3.16 29.38 19.25
CA VAL A 210 -2.21 28.94 20.26
C VAL A 210 -1.78 30.19 21.02
N LYS A 211 -2.21 30.33 22.27
CA LYS A 211 -1.75 31.42 23.14
C LYS A 211 -0.24 31.29 23.22
N ALA A 212 0.47 32.15 22.49
CA ALA A 212 1.90 32.31 22.63
C ALA A 212 2.15 32.58 24.13
N GLY A 213 2.75 31.59 24.80
CA GLY A 213 3.09 31.70 26.21
C GLY A 213 3.90 32.96 26.41
N ARG A 214 3.39 33.85 27.28
CA ARG A 214 4.18 34.94 27.83
C ARG A 214 5.40 34.30 28.48
N ARG A 215 6.59 34.56 27.93
CA ARG A 215 7.81 34.51 28.73
C ARG A 215 7.69 35.61 29.78
N VAL A 216 7.51 35.20 31.03
CA VAL A 216 7.89 35.98 32.21
C VAL A 216 8.71 35.04 33.08
#